data_AF-A0A6I5CSF2-F1
#
_entry.id   AF-A0A6I5CSF2-F1
#
_cell.length_a   1.000
_cell.length_b   1.000
_cell.length_c   1.000
_cell.angle_alpha   90.00
_cell.angle_beta   90.00
_cell.angle_gamma   90.00
#
_symmetry.space_group_name_H-M   'P 1'
#
loop_
_entity.id
_entity.type
_entity.pdbx_description
1 polymer ?
#
loop_
_entity_poly.entity_id
_entity_poly.type
_entity_poly.pdbx_seq_one_letter_code
_entity_poly.pdbx_strand_id
1 'polypeptide(L)'
;MDRQPPPRPAYELPAPDALGAAVDQALSADRDAHERLGRVMAVATAAGVRDILTGYRPGLPFDAAKLELVEGEDGSLFPTGRYWTLTGAARTFTEDVGETEAGNALHDLSGWTAFLDDNTRDVWRPLCDERPDRDGRPMFALDLLRAASLAYDPPGLAAPDAAHGPMVEVTVCANERDHYLALVDPADQRDGYVRPWFDLPTVHRIAADTQRDAAKYGHGSIDTVHILHGKVNDTRHAVVMVVTWMHLGGEKQQQAVEVLQPNTDGRYAVGGHPWCWYVLSDDLTPLIPFRPDAGWPVVS
;
A
#
# COMPACT_ATOMS: atom_id res chain seq x y z
N MET A 1 20.63 6.38 -64.60
CA MET A 1 20.62 6.63 -63.15
C MET A 1 19.67 5.61 -62.54
N ASP A 2 20.19 4.47 -62.11
CA ASP A 2 19.39 3.43 -61.49
C ASP A 2 19.04 3.85 -60.06
N ARG A 3 17.73 3.96 -59.79
CA ARG A 3 17.20 4.20 -58.44
C ARG A 3 17.36 2.92 -57.64
N GLN A 4 18.40 2.83 -56.83
CA GLN A 4 18.53 1.79 -55.82
C GLN A 4 17.40 1.99 -54.78
N PRO A 5 16.47 1.04 -54.62
CA PRO A 5 15.43 1.16 -53.62
C PRO A 5 16.08 1.23 -52.23
N PRO A 6 15.58 2.09 -51.33
CA PRO A 6 16.17 2.24 -50.01
C PRO A 6 16.18 0.88 -49.31
N PRO A 7 17.31 0.45 -48.72
CA PRO A 7 17.33 -0.76 -47.94
C PRO A 7 16.29 -0.58 -46.82
N ARG A 8 15.31 -1.46 -46.77
CA ARG A 8 14.36 -1.54 -45.66
C ARG A 8 14.93 -2.52 -44.65
N PRO A 9 15.70 -2.10 -43.63
CA PRO A 9 15.85 -2.92 -42.45
C PRO A 9 14.56 -2.74 -41.64
N ALA A 10 13.47 -3.36 -42.08
CA ALA A 10 12.37 -3.60 -41.17
C ALA A 10 12.91 -4.63 -40.18
N TYR A 11 13.28 -4.18 -38.98
CA TYR A 11 13.67 -5.06 -37.90
C TYR A 11 12.50 -6.01 -37.65
N GLU A 12 12.74 -7.32 -37.77
CA GLU A 12 11.76 -8.33 -37.44
C GLU A 12 11.61 -8.38 -35.92
N LEU A 13 10.39 -8.17 -35.43
CA LEU A 13 10.11 -8.33 -34.01
C LEU A 13 10.19 -9.83 -33.67
N PRO A 14 10.93 -10.22 -32.62
CA PRO A 14 10.94 -11.59 -32.17
C PRO A 14 9.55 -11.97 -31.65
N ALA A 15 8.98 -13.04 -32.18
CA ALA A 15 7.68 -13.59 -31.76
C ALA A 15 6.56 -12.53 -31.63
N PRO A 16 6.13 -11.90 -32.74
CA PRO A 16 5.20 -10.77 -32.72
C PRO A 16 3.88 -11.10 -32.01
N ASP A 17 3.38 -12.33 -32.13
CA ASP A 17 2.16 -12.78 -31.45
C ASP A 17 2.33 -12.85 -29.93
N ALA A 18 3.50 -13.32 -29.46
CA ALA A 18 3.80 -13.40 -28.03
C ALA A 18 3.99 -12.00 -27.42
N LEU A 19 4.62 -11.08 -28.18
CA LEU A 19 4.76 -9.69 -27.77
C LEU A 19 3.39 -9.01 -27.67
N GLY A 20 2.51 -9.22 -28.66
CA GLY A 20 1.14 -8.71 -28.63
C GLY A 20 0.37 -9.20 -27.39
N ALA A 21 0.40 -10.51 -27.13
CA ALA A 21 -0.25 -11.10 -25.96
C ALA A 21 0.30 -10.53 -24.63
N ALA A 22 1.61 -10.31 -24.52
CA ALA A 22 2.22 -9.72 -23.32
C ALA A 22 1.79 -8.26 -23.10
N VAL A 23 1.68 -7.47 -24.18
CA VAL A 23 1.16 -6.10 -24.12
C VAL A 23 -0.31 -6.10 -23.68
N ASP A 24 -1.14 -6.94 -24.28
CA ASP A 24 -2.56 -7.04 -23.92
C ASP A 24 -2.74 -7.45 -22.45
N GLN A 25 -1.93 -8.39 -21.96
CA GLN A 25 -1.94 -8.80 -20.56
C GLN A 25 -1.54 -7.65 -19.63
N ALA A 26 -0.48 -6.91 -19.95
CA ALA A 26 -0.02 -5.79 -19.15
C ALA A 26 -1.07 -4.67 -19.10
N LEU A 27 -1.67 -4.32 -20.24
CA LEU A 27 -2.74 -3.32 -20.32
C LEU A 27 -4.01 -3.76 -19.58
N SER A 28 -4.37 -5.05 -19.62
CA SER A 28 -5.49 -5.58 -18.84
C SER A 28 -5.22 -5.49 -17.34
N ALA A 29 -4.01 -5.88 -16.91
CA ALA A 29 -3.64 -5.82 -15.50
C ALA A 29 -3.61 -4.38 -14.96
N ASP A 30 -3.15 -3.43 -15.79
CA ASP A 30 -3.17 -2.00 -15.50
C ASP A 30 -4.60 -1.47 -15.38
N ARG A 31 -5.49 -1.81 -16.30
CA ARG A 31 -6.93 -1.46 -16.21
C ARG A 31 -7.55 -2.02 -14.94
N ASP A 32 -7.34 -3.30 -14.64
CA ASP A 32 -7.88 -3.93 -13.44
C ASP A 32 -7.36 -3.25 -12.16
N ALA A 33 -6.11 -2.78 -12.16
CA ALA A 33 -5.54 -2.02 -11.06
C ALA A 33 -6.21 -0.67 -10.87
N HIS A 34 -6.43 0.09 -11.95
CA HIS A 34 -7.16 1.36 -11.90
C HIS A 34 -8.63 1.17 -11.51
N GLU A 35 -9.30 0.12 -11.98
CA GLU A 35 -10.67 -0.18 -11.55
C GLU A 35 -10.74 -0.45 -10.04
N ARG A 36 -9.80 -1.23 -9.49
CA ARG A 36 -9.71 -1.46 -8.04
C ARG A 36 -9.44 -0.16 -7.28
N LEU A 37 -8.50 0.65 -7.76
CA LEU A 37 -8.18 1.94 -7.15
C LEU A 37 -9.41 2.86 -7.09
N GLY A 38 -10.12 3.02 -8.22
CA GLY A 38 -11.33 3.83 -8.30
C GLY A 38 -12.41 3.36 -7.32
N ARG A 39 -12.59 2.04 -7.16
CA ARG A 39 -13.56 1.48 -6.20
C ARG A 39 -13.19 1.81 -4.76
N VAL A 40 -11.92 1.59 -4.39
CA VAL A 40 -11.41 1.92 -3.05
C VAL A 40 -11.59 3.40 -2.75
N MET A 41 -11.23 4.26 -3.68
CA MET A 41 -11.28 5.71 -3.48
C MET A 41 -12.71 6.23 -3.38
N ALA A 42 -13.65 5.67 -4.15
CA ALA A 42 -15.08 5.99 -4.01
C ALA A 42 -15.64 5.56 -2.64
N VAL A 43 -15.31 4.35 -2.16
CA VAL A 43 -15.71 3.86 -0.83
C VAL A 43 -15.09 4.72 0.27
N ALA A 44 -13.79 5.00 0.19
CA ALA A 44 -13.05 5.83 1.15
C ALA A 44 -13.63 7.25 1.20
N THR A 45 -13.96 7.84 0.06
CA THR A 45 -14.63 9.14 -0.02
C THR A 45 -15.98 9.11 0.71
N ALA A 46 -16.82 8.10 0.48
CA ALA A 46 -18.11 7.98 1.14
C ALA A 46 -17.98 7.79 2.67
N ALA A 47 -17.03 6.96 3.11
CA ALA A 47 -16.70 6.78 4.52
C ALA A 47 -16.19 8.09 5.15
N GLY A 48 -15.33 8.82 4.43
CA GLY A 48 -14.83 10.13 4.82
C GLY A 48 -15.92 11.14 5.11
N VAL A 49 -16.86 11.30 4.17
CA VAL A 49 -18.01 12.22 4.34
C VAL A 49 -18.82 11.86 5.59
N ARG A 50 -19.06 10.57 5.83
CA ARG A 50 -19.72 10.09 7.05
C ARG A 50 -18.93 10.47 8.29
N ASP A 51 -17.64 10.21 8.31
CA ASP A 51 -16.80 10.44 9.47
C ASP A 51 -16.70 11.94 9.80
N ILE A 52 -16.61 12.79 8.77
CA ILE A 52 -16.66 14.26 8.92
C ILE A 52 -17.98 14.68 9.58
N LEU A 53 -19.12 14.30 9.01
CA LEU A 53 -20.43 14.74 9.49
C LEU A 53 -20.84 14.13 10.83
N THR A 54 -20.20 13.04 11.25
CA THR A 54 -20.49 12.36 12.53
C THR A 54 -19.39 12.57 13.57
N GLY A 55 -18.32 13.30 13.25
CA GLY A 55 -17.16 13.44 14.12
C GLY A 55 -16.54 12.08 14.50
N TYR A 56 -16.46 11.15 13.55
CA TYR A 56 -15.93 9.79 13.70
C TYR A 56 -16.68 8.91 14.71
N ARG A 57 -17.92 9.26 15.09
CA ARG A 57 -18.68 8.51 16.08
C ARG A 57 -19.61 7.49 15.41
N PRO A 58 -19.42 6.18 15.66
CA PRO A 58 -20.30 5.17 15.10
C PRO A 58 -21.71 5.30 15.68
N GLY A 59 -22.73 5.02 14.85
CA GLY A 59 -24.13 5.00 15.24
C GLY A 59 -24.84 6.37 15.28
N LEU A 60 -24.13 7.48 15.04
CA LEU A 60 -24.80 8.76 14.86
C LEU A 60 -25.62 8.79 13.55
N PRO A 61 -26.73 9.55 13.52
CA PRO A 61 -27.50 9.75 12.30
C PRO A 61 -26.61 10.31 11.19
N PHE A 62 -26.75 9.75 9.99
CA PHE A 62 -26.07 10.20 8.78
C PHE A 62 -27.09 10.18 7.64
N ASP A 63 -27.40 11.36 7.11
CA ASP A 63 -28.41 11.54 6.07
C ASP A 63 -27.83 12.13 4.77
N ALA A 64 -26.51 12.28 4.64
CA ALA A 64 -25.89 12.71 3.39
C ALA A 64 -26.04 11.61 2.33
N ALA A 65 -26.59 12.00 1.19
CA ALA A 65 -26.84 11.12 0.05
C ALA A 65 -25.87 11.36 -1.11
N LYS A 66 -25.46 12.62 -1.33
CA LYS A 66 -24.58 12.98 -2.46
C LYS A 66 -23.52 13.99 -2.06
N LEU A 67 -22.32 13.87 -2.59
CA LEU A 67 -21.22 14.83 -2.44
C LEU A 67 -21.00 15.59 -3.75
N GLU A 68 -20.83 16.91 -3.68
CA GLU A 68 -20.46 17.73 -4.85
C GLU A 68 -18.95 17.64 -5.11
N LEU A 69 -18.60 17.30 -6.35
CA LEU A 69 -17.24 17.22 -6.86
C LEU A 69 -17.11 18.14 -8.09
N VAL A 70 -15.95 18.77 -8.25
CA VAL A 70 -15.61 19.57 -9.44
C VAL A 70 -14.35 19.01 -10.08
N GLU A 71 -14.33 18.95 -11.41
CA GLU A 71 -13.18 18.48 -12.19
C GLU A 71 -12.08 19.54 -12.24
N GLY A 72 -10.85 19.12 -11.95
CA GLY A 72 -9.63 19.90 -12.12
C GLY A 72 -9.19 20.00 -13.57
N GLU A 73 -8.12 20.75 -13.82
CA GLU A 73 -7.56 20.89 -15.18
C GLU A 73 -6.89 19.60 -15.68
N ASP A 74 -6.50 18.72 -14.77
CA ASP A 74 -5.89 17.42 -15.00
C ASP A 74 -6.92 16.27 -15.07
N GLY A 75 -8.22 16.57 -14.96
CA GLY A 75 -9.30 15.57 -14.92
C GLY A 75 -9.55 14.97 -13.54
N SER A 76 -8.74 15.31 -12.53
CA SER A 76 -8.93 14.85 -11.15
C SER A 76 -10.15 15.51 -10.50
N LEU A 77 -10.88 14.80 -9.63
CA LEU A 77 -12.03 15.37 -8.92
C LEU A 77 -11.67 15.94 -7.54
N PHE A 78 -12.28 17.08 -7.19
CA PHE A 78 -12.08 17.74 -5.90
C PHE A 78 -13.42 18.04 -5.21
N PRO A 79 -13.57 17.77 -3.91
CA PRO A 79 -14.78 18.08 -3.16
C PRO A 79 -14.90 19.59 -2.94
N THR A 80 -16.12 20.12 -3.08
CA THR A 80 -16.39 21.54 -2.77
C THR A 80 -16.77 21.78 -1.32
N GLY A 81 -17.06 20.70 -0.58
CA GLY A 81 -17.65 20.76 0.77
C GLY A 81 -19.16 20.92 0.78
N ARG A 82 -19.79 20.97 -0.40
CA ARG A 82 -21.23 20.92 -0.54
C ARG A 82 -21.69 19.47 -0.69
N TYR A 83 -22.83 19.16 -0.08
CA TYR A 83 -23.47 17.85 -0.17
C TYR A 83 -25.00 17.99 -0.16
N TRP A 84 -25.70 16.90 -0.48
CA TRP A 84 -27.16 16.82 -0.41
C TRP A 84 -27.60 15.72 0.52
N THR A 85 -28.65 15.96 1.29
CA THR A 85 -29.26 14.95 2.16
C THR A 85 -30.17 13.99 1.38
N LEU A 86 -30.65 12.93 2.05
CA LEU A 86 -31.64 11.99 1.52
C LEU A 86 -32.96 12.66 1.11
N THR A 87 -33.29 13.81 1.72
CA THR A 87 -34.46 14.61 1.34
C THR A 87 -34.18 15.58 0.18
N GLY A 88 -32.95 15.60 -0.33
CA GLY A 88 -32.50 16.49 -1.41
C GLY A 88 -32.12 17.89 -0.94
N ALA A 89 -32.09 18.16 0.36
CA ALA A 89 -31.65 19.46 0.88
C ALA A 89 -30.14 19.62 0.69
N ALA A 90 -29.73 20.73 0.08
CA ALA A 90 -28.32 21.07 -0.05
C ALA A 90 -27.78 21.67 1.25
N ARG A 91 -26.58 21.26 1.66
CA ARG A 91 -25.86 21.73 2.85
C ARG A 91 -24.37 21.84 2.57
N THR A 92 -23.63 22.43 3.50
CA THR A 92 -22.17 22.51 3.44
C THR A 92 -21.53 21.99 4.72
N PHE A 93 -20.32 21.45 4.63
CA PHE A 93 -19.55 21.04 5.81
C PHE A 93 -19.34 22.22 6.77
N THR A 94 -19.10 23.43 6.27
CA THR A 94 -18.94 24.63 7.10
C THR A 94 -20.16 24.89 7.98
N GLU A 95 -21.38 24.68 7.47
CA GLU A 95 -22.62 24.85 8.25
C GLU A 95 -22.79 23.77 9.32
N ASP A 96 -22.41 22.53 9.04
CA ASP A 96 -22.68 21.39 9.94
C ASP A 96 -21.57 21.10 10.95
N VAL A 97 -20.30 21.32 10.58
CA VAL A 97 -19.14 20.99 11.43
C VAL A 97 -18.27 22.19 11.79
N GLY A 98 -18.48 23.36 11.18
CA GLY A 98 -17.68 24.56 11.39
C GLY A 98 -16.57 24.74 10.35
N GLU A 99 -16.05 25.97 10.22
CA GLU A 99 -15.11 26.35 9.16
C GLU A 99 -13.76 25.64 9.26
N THR A 100 -13.22 25.51 10.48
CA THR A 100 -11.91 24.88 10.69
C THR A 100 -11.97 23.38 10.40
N GLU A 101 -12.97 22.70 10.93
CA GLU A 101 -13.22 21.28 10.73
C GLU A 101 -13.52 20.98 9.26
N ALA A 102 -14.33 21.81 8.60
CA ALA A 102 -14.62 21.68 7.17
C ALA A 102 -13.36 21.85 6.30
N GLY A 103 -12.48 22.80 6.63
CA GLY A 103 -11.23 23.01 5.90
C GLY A 103 -10.29 21.80 5.98
N ASN A 104 -10.10 21.25 7.19
CA ASN A 104 -9.28 20.05 7.39
C ASN A 104 -9.90 18.83 6.68
N ALA A 105 -11.21 18.67 6.82
CA ALA A 105 -11.97 17.61 6.17
C ALA A 105 -11.84 17.64 4.64
N LEU A 106 -11.87 18.82 4.03
CA LEU A 106 -11.70 18.97 2.59
C LEU A 106 -10.29 18.68 2.13
N HIS A 107 -9.28 19.06 2.92
CA HIS A 107 -7.90 18.71 2.63
C HIS A 107 -7.72 17.18 2.59
N ASP A 108 -8.23 16.47 3.60
CA ASP A 108 -8.13 15.02 3.70
C ASP A 108 -8.91 14.32 2.57
N LEU A 109 -10.16 14.72 2.32
CA LEU A 109 -10.97 14.18 1.23
C LEU A 109 -10.34 14.40 -0.14
N SER A 110 -9.73 15.56 -0.38
CA SER A 110 -9.07 15.87 -1.65
C SER A 110 -7.94 14.90 -1.97
N GLY A 111 -7.27 14.37 -0.94
CA GLY A 111 -6.25 13.34 -1.10
C GLY A 111 -6.79 12.03 -1.67
N TRP A 112 -8.07 11.71 -1.45
CA TRP A 112 -8.71 10.50 -2.00
C TRP A 112 -9.42 10.78 -3.32
N THR A 113 -10.15 11.89 -3.43
CA THR A 113 -10.91 12.21 -4.64
C THR A 113 -10.01 12.56 -5.81
N ALA A 114 -8.77 13.01 -5.58
CA ALA A 114 -7.81 13.26 -6.65
C ALA A 114 -7.49 12.00 -7.48
N PHE A 115 -7.71 10.80 -6.93
CA PHE A 115 -7.59 9.53 -7.66
C PHE A 115 -8.86 9.15 -8.43
N LEU A 116 -9.95 9.91 -8.27
CA LEU A 116 -11.15 9.80 -9.11
C LEU A 116 -10.93 10.70 -10.33
N ASP A 117 -10.17 10.20 -11.29
CA ASP A 117 -9.68 10.92 -12.47
C ASP A 117 -10.07 10.20 -13.78
N ASP A 118 -9.44 10.56 -14.90
CA ASP A 118 -9.67 9.91 -16.19
C ASP A 118 -9.29 8.42 -16.21
N ASN A 119 -8.27 8.02 -15.44
CA ASN A 119 -7.82 6.63 -15.39
C ASN A 119 -8.79 5.73 -14.64
N THR A 120 -9.59 6.29 -13.72
CA THR A 120 -10.60 5.56 -12.93
C THR A 120 -12.04 5.90 -13.33
N ARG A 121 -12.23 6.63 -14.44
CA ARG A 121 -13.51 7.16 -14.92
C ARG A 121 -14.60 6.12 -15.08
N ASP A 122 -14.27 4.92 -15.57
CA ASP A 122 -15.22 3.83 -15.77
C ASP A 122 -15.86 3.35 -14.46
N VAL A 123 -15.21 3.60 -13.32
CA VAL A 123 -15.73 3.25 -12.00
C VAL A 123 -16.57 4.37 -11.39
N TRP A 124 -16.05 5.60 -11.34
CA TRP A 124 -16.70 6.66 -10.60
C TRP A 124 -17.80 7.36 -11.40
N ARG A 125 -17.67 7.48 -12.74
CA ARG A 125 -18.64 8.20 -13.57
C ARG A 125 -20.05 7.59 -13.46
N PRO A 126 -20.25 6.26 -13.44
CA PRO A 126 -21.56 5.65 -13.23
C PRO A 126 -22.18 5.90 -11.85
N LEU A 127 -21.41 6.36 -10.87
CA LEU A 127 -21.86 6.69 -9.51
C LEU A 127 -22.26 8.16 -9.38
N CYS A 128 -21.98 8.97 -10.37
CA CYS A 128 -22.21 10.41 -10.35
C CYS A 128 -23.42 10.80 -11.20
N ASP A 129 -24.17 11.78 -10.71
CA ASP A 129 -25.03 12.59 -11.58
C ASP A 129 -24.23 13.80 -12.07
N GLU A 130 -24.25 14.05 -13.37
CA GLU A 130 -23.71 15.28 -13.94
C GLU A 130 -24.62 16.47 -13.62
N ARG A 131 -24.00 17.61 -13.35
CA ARG A 131 -24.66 18.83 -12.93
C ARG A 131 -24.18 20.03 -13.76
N PRO A 132 -24.90 21.16 -13.75
CA PRO A 132 -24.43 22.36 -14.42
C PRO A 132 -23.05 22.76 -13.92
N ASP A 133 -22.20 23.20 -14.85
CA ASP A 133 -20.83 23.61 -14.56
C ASP A 133 -20.78 24.66 -13.45
N ARG A 134 -19.71 24.58 -12.66
CA ARG A 134 -19.37 25.54 -11.63
C ARG A 134 -18.10 26.26 -12.04
N ASP A 135 -18.19 27.58 -12.20
CA ASP A 135 -17.06 28.41 -12.60
C ASP A 135 -16.39 27.94 -13.91
N GLY A 136 -17.20 27.39 -14.83
CA GLY A 136 -16.74 26.86 -16.12
C GLY A 136 -16.07 25.49 -16.05
N ARG A 137 -16.17 24.79 -14.91
CA ARG A 137 -15.65 23.43 -14.73
C ARG A 137 -16.80 22.43 -14.58
N PRO A 138 -16.68 21.23 -15.18
CA PRO A 138 -17.65 20.15 -14.99
C PRO A 138 -17.87 19.85 -13.52
N MET A 139 -19.13 19.64 -13.15
CA MET A 139 -19.55 19.36 -11.78
C MET A 139 -20.32 18.05 -11.70
N PHE A 140 -20.03 17.28 -10.66
CA PHE A 140 -20.62 15.97 -10.42
C PHE A 140 -21.21 15.89 -9.01
N ALA A 141 -22.28 15.12 -8.87
CA ALA A 141 -22.84 14.74 -7.58
C ALA A 141 -22.64 13.23 -7.37
N LEU A 142 -21.63 12.85 -6.60
CA LEU A 142 -21.30 11.46 -6.29
C LEU A 142 -22.34 10.87 -5.33
N ASP A 143 -22.98 9.76 -5.71
CA ASP A 143 -23.91 9.02 -4.85
C ASP A 143 -23.16 8.23 -3.76
N LEU A 144 -23.26 8.70 -2.51
CA LEU A 144 -22.50 8.17 -1.38
C LEU A 144 -22.96 6.77 -0.97
N LEU A 145 -24.25 6.45 -1.13
CA LEU A 145 -24.78 5.13 -0.80
C LEU A 145 -24.30 4.09 -1.80
N ARG A 146 -24.34 4.42 -3.11
CA ARG A 146 -23.83 3.54 -4.16
C ARG A 146 -22.32 3.37 -4.06
N ALA A 147 -21.58 4.46 -3.80
CA ALA A 147 -20.14 4.40 -3.59
C ALA A 147 -19.78 3.51 -2.39
N ALA A 148 -20.45 3.69 -1.24
CA ALA A 148 -20.23 2.85 -0.05
C ALA A 148 -20.62 1.38 -0.24
N SER A 149 -21.49 1.08 -1.21
CA SER A 149 -21.94 -0.30 -1.52
C SER A 149 -21.07 -1.01 -2.56
N LEU A 150 -20.05 -0.34 -3.09
CA LEU A 150 -19.13 -0.99 -4.02
C LEU A 150 -18.44 -2.16 -3.31
N ALA A 151 -18.55 -3.34 -3.92
CA ALA A 151 -17.72 -4.46 -3.51
C ALA A 151 -16.25 -4.08 -3.74
N TYR A 152 -15.49 -4.13 -2.66
CA TYR A 152 -14.05 -4.20 -2.71
C TYR A 152 -13.69 -5.66 -2.47
N ASP A 153 -13.26 -6.33 -3.54
CA ASP A 153 -12.44 -7.51 -3.34
C ASP A 153 -11.08 -6.97 -2.89
N PRO A 154 -10.70 -7.10 -1.61
CA PRO A 154 -9.30 -6.85 -1.24
C PRO A 154 -8.46 -7.64 -2.24
N PRO A 155 -7.40 -7.04 -2.83
CA PRO A 155 -6.54 -7.75 -3.75
C PRO A 155 -6.19 -9.04 -3.03
N GLY A 156 -6.75 -10.15 -3.52
CA GLY A 156 -6.94 -11.35 -2.69
C GLY A 156 -5.62 -11.62 -2.02
N LEU A 157 -5.56 -11.36 -0.69
CA LEU A 157 -4.34 -11.19 0.11
C LEU A 157 -3.21 -11.91 -0.60
N ALA A 158 -2.36 -11.16 -1.33
CA ALA A 158 -1.51 -11.66 -2.41
C ALA A 158 -1.26 -13.17 -2.39
N ALA A 159 -2.13 -13.95 -3.05
CA ALA A 159 -2.13 -15.42 -3.05
C ALA A 159 -2.17 -16.07 -1.64
N PRO A 160 -2.70 -17.30 -1.48
CA PRO A 160 -2.19 -18.13 -0.38
C PRO A 160 -0.67 -18.06 -0.47
N ASP A 161 0.02 -17.77 0.65
CA ASP A 161 1.48 -17.87 0.79
C ASP A 161 1.95 -18.91 -0.22
N ALA A 162 2.59 -18.47 -1.32
CA ALA A 162 3.03 -19.38 -2.36
C ALA A 162 3.78 -20.46 -1.61
N ALA A 163 3.21 -21.68 -1.59
CA ALA A 163 3.45 -22.66 -0.53
C ALA A 163 4.91 -22.60 -0.15
N HIS A 164 5.20 -22.03 1.03
CA HIS A 164 6.56 -21.62 1.35
C HIS A 164 7.48 -22.80 1.06
N GLY A 165 8.55 -22.54 0.30
CA GLY A 165 9.56 -23.55 0.10
C GLY A 165 10.04 -24.07 1.45
N PRO A 166 10.67 -25.25 1.50
CA PRO A 166 11.29 -25.73 2.73
C PRO A 166 12.17 -24.64 3.34
N MET A 167 11.79 -24.19 4.54
CA MET A 167 12.53 -23.17 5.28
C MET A 167 13.83 -23.78 5.80
N VAL A 168 14.91 -22.98 5.79
CA VAL A 168 16.22 -23.38 6.31
C VAL A 168 16.58 -22.47 7.46
N GLU A 169 17.03 -23.07 8.57
CA GLU A 169 17.57 -22.31 9.70
C GLU A 169 18.99 -21.85 9.39
N VAL A 170 19.21 -20.53 9.44
CA VAL A 170 20.48 -19.90 9.07
C VAL A 170 20.78 -18.69 9.96
N THR A 171 22.05 -18.28 9.98
CA THR A 171 22.46 -17.01 10.59
C THR A 171 22.38 -15.89 9.56
N VAL A 172 21.71 -14.79 9.87
CA VAL A 172 21.54 -13.63 8.97
C VAL A 172 22.10 -12.34 9.59
N CYS A 173 22.47 -11.40 8.73
CA CYS A 173 22.95 -10.07 9.09
C CYS A 173 22.42 -9.01 8.10
N ALA A 174 22.24 -7.78 8.55
CA ALA A 174 21.86 -6.62 7.72
C ALA A 174 22.77 -5.39 7.95
N ASN A 175 23.69 -5.44 8.92
CA ASN A 175 24.50 -4.28 9.32
C ASN A 175 25.98 -4.63 9.55
N GLU A 176 26.44 -5.76 9.01
CA GLU A 176 27.82 -6.30 9.12
C GLU A 176 28.28 -6.64 10.54
N ARG A 177 27.47 -6.38 11.57
CA ARG A 177 27.86 -6.50 12.98
C ARG A 177 27.00 -7.48 13.75
N ASP A 178 25.68 -7.29 13.69
CA ASP A 178 24.73 -8.02 14.51
C ASP A 178 24.16 -9.19 13.70
N HIS A 179 24.18 -10.38 14.31
CA HIS A 179 23.76 -11.62 13.66
C HIS A 179 22.67 -12.33 14.47
N TYR A 180 21.74 -12.94 13.74
CA TYR A 180 20.54 -13.53 14.30
C TYR A 180 20.23 -14.85 13.61
N LEU A 181 19.73 -15.84 14.37
CA LEU A 181 19.17 -17.04 13.79
C LEU A 181 17.78 -16.72 13.20
N ALA A 182 17.52 -17.23 12.01
CA ALA A 182 16.25 -17.05 11.32
C ALA A 182 15.91 -18.27 10.47
N LEU A 183 14.62 -18.41 10.13
CA LEU A 183 14.19 -19.25 9.04
C LEU A 183 14.17 -18.44 7.74
N VAL A 184 14.71 -19.00 6.67
CA VAL A 184 14.74 -18.37 5.35
C VAL A 184 14.18 -19.36 4.32
N ASP A 185 13.30 -18.87 3.44
CA ASP A 185 12.96 -19.57 2.20
C ASP A 185 14.02 -19.20 1.16
N PRO A 186 14.86 -20.15 0.70
CA PRO A 186 15.89 -19.87 -0.30
C PRO A 186 15.32 -19.39 -1.64
N ALA A 187 14.04 -19.65 -1.93
CA ALA A 187 13.38 -19.15 -3.14
C ALA A 187 12.88 -17.70 -2.99
N ASP A 188 12.65 -17.20 -1.76
CA ASP A 188 12.25 -15.82 -1.50
C ASP A 188 13.49 -14.92 -1.36
N GLN A 189 14.11 -14.62 -2.51
CA GLN A 189 15.24 -13.71 -2.61
C GLN A 189 14.96 -12.55 -3.57
N ARG A 190 15.45 -11.37 -3.22
CA ARG A 190 15.49 -10.19 -4.09
C ARG A 190 16.91 -9.68 -4.21
N ASP A 191 17.45 -9.67 -5.42
CA ASP A 191 18.84 -9.26 -5.70
C ASP A 191 19.89 -10.04 -4.87
N GLY A 192 19.56 -11.28 -4.49
CA GLY A 192 20.38 -12.16 -3.65
C GLY A 192 20.22 -11.96 -2.14
N TYR A 193 19.48 -10.94 -1.71
CA TYR A 193 19.09 -10.76 -0.31
C TYR A 193 17.87 -11.60 0.03
N VAL A 194 17.82 -12.09 1.27
CA VAL A 194 16.79 -13.00 1.76
C VAL A 194 15.73 -12.27 2.57
N ARG A 195 14.57 -12.91 2.75
CA ARG A 195 13.55 -12.48 3.72
C ARG A 195 13.53 -13.39 4.95
N PRO A 196 14.23 -13.04 6.05
CA PRO A 196 14.30 -13.88 7.25
C PRO A 196 13.03 -13.79 8.11
N TRP A 197 12.68 -14.91 8.75
CA TRP A 197 11.57 -15.06 9.69
C TRP A 197 12.09 -15.34 11.11
N PHE A 198 11.86 -14.38 12.00
CA PHE A 198 12.39 -14.38 13.36
C PHE A 198 11.33 -14.76 14.40
N ASP A 199 11.73 -15.51 15.43
CA ASP A 199 10.89 -15.67 16.61
C ASP A 199 10.79 -14.38 17.44
N LEU A 200 9.76 -14.25 18.26
CA LEU A 200 9.53 -13.04 19.06
C LEU A 200 10.72 -12.67 19.96
N PRO A 201 11.41 -13.61 20.66
CA PRO A 201 12.63 -13.28 21.41
C PRO A 201 13.74 -12.67 20.55
N THR A 202 13.93 -13.14 19.31
CA THR A 202 14.90 -12.57 18.38
C THR A 202 14.46 -11.18 17.90
N VAL A 203 13.17 -10.98 17.64
CA VAL A 203 12.62 -9.64 17.33
C VAL A 203 12.88 -8.65 18.47
N HIS A 204 12.77 -9.08 19.74
CA HIS A 204 13.15 -8.25 20.89
C HIS A 204 14.61 -7.81 20.87
N ARG A 205 15.52 -8.71 20.48
CA ARG A 205 16.94 -8.37 20.32
C ARG A 205 17.15 -7.36 19.20
N ILE A 206 16.57 -7.60 18.03
CA ILE A 206 16.64 -6.68 16.88
C ILE A 206 16.08 -5.30 17.25
N ALA A 207 14.97 -5.23 17.99
CA ALA A 207 14.42 -3.97 18.49
C ALA A 207 15.39 -3.22 19.41
N ALA A 208 16.00 -3.91 20.38
CA ALA A 208 16.99 -3.29 21.25
C ALA A 208 18.23 -2.82 20.49
N ASP A 209 18.71 -3.61 19.53
CA ASP A 209 19.91 -3.32 18.74
C ASP A 209 19.68 -2.13 17.79
N THR A 210 18.57 -2.12 17.06
CA THR A 210 18.21 -1.01 16.15
C THR A 210 17.94 0.30 16.90
N GLN A 211 17.27 0.25 18.06
CA GLN A 211 17.06 1.45 18.89
C GLN A 211 18.39 1.99 19.44
N ARG A 212 19.31 1.12 19.86
CA ARG A 212 20.65 1.52 20.29
C ARG A 212 21.43 2.19 19.17
N ASP A 213 21.38 1.62 17.96
CA ASP A 213 22.05 2.20 16.79
C ASP A 213 21.41 3.54 16.38
N ALA A 214 20.08 3.65 16.38
CA ALA A 214 19.40 4.91 16.11
C ALA A 214 19.73 5.99 17.15
N ALA A 215 19.89 5.63 18.42
CA ALA A 215 20.36 6.56 19.45
C ALA A 215 21.81 7.05 19.20
N LYS A 216 22.65 6.22 18.60
CA LYS A 216 24.06 6.52 18.31
C LYS A 216 24.26 7.29 17.00
N TYR A 217 23.54 6.91 15.96
CA TYR A 217 23.76 7.39 14.59
C TYR A 217 22.65 8.31 14.06
N GLY A 218 21.55 8.42 14.81
CA GLY A 218 20.37 9.21 14.46
C GLY A 218 19.34 8.40 13.67
N HIS A 219 18.06 8.76 13.86
CA HIS A 219 16.92 8.11 13.20
C HIS A 219 16.96 8.26 11.68
N GLY A 220 17.56 9.32 11.13
CA GLY A 220 17.67 9.50 9.67
C GLY A 220 18.49 8.43 8.93
N SER A 221 19.25 7.61 9.67
CA SER A 221 20.16 6.60 9.11
C SER A 221 19.82 5.17 9.52
N ILE A 222 18.98 4.99 10.54
CA ILE A 222 18.71 3.69 11.16
C ILE A 222 17.21 3.53 11.34
N ASP A 223 16.62 2.59 10.61
CA ASP A 223 15.26 2.14 10.84
C ASP A 223 15.16 1.42 12.19
N THR A 224 14.02 1.52 12.86
CA THR A 224 13.86 0.94 14.20
C THR A 224 12.70 -0.04 14.28
N VAL A 225 12.89 -1.07 15.10
CA VAL A 225 11.83 -2.02 15.45
C VAL A 225 11.27 -1.69 16.83
N HIS A 226 9.95 -1.70 16.93
CA HIS A 226 9.20 -1.46 18.17
C HIS A 226 8.28 -2.63 18.44
N ILE A 227 8.12 -2.97 19.72
CA ILE A 227 7.25 -4.05 20.15
C ILE A 227 6.33 -3.50 21.24
N LEU A 228 5.03 -3.57 20.99
CA LEU A 228 4.00 -3.17 21.94
C LEU A 228 3.35 -4.42 22.52
N HIS A 229 3.37 -4.55 23.84
CA HIS A 229 2.65 -5.63 24.51
C HIS A 229 1.29 -5.14 25.01
N GLY A 230 0.27 -5.98 24.82
CA GLY A 230 -1.08 -5.70 25.28
C GLY A 230 -1.80 -6.95 25.75
N LYS A 231 -2.94 -6.75 26.43
CA LYS A 231 -3.86 -7.83 26.79
C LYS A 231 -5.24 -7.51 26.22
N VAL A 232 -5.82 -8.43 25.44
CA VAL A 232 -7.17 -8.32 24.87
C VAL A 232 -7.93 -9.60 25.23
N ASN A 233 -9.09 -9.47 25.89
CA ASN A 233 -9.88 -10.62 26.37
C ASN A 233 -9.04 -11.68 27.09
N ASP A 234 -8.22 -11.21 28.04
CA ASP A 234 -7.25 -12.00 28.79
C ASP A 234 -6.13 -12.70 28.00
N THR A 235 -6.07 -12.51 26.69
CA THR A 235 -5.00 -13.03 25.82
C THR A 235 -3.89 -11.98 25.69
N ARG A 236 -2.63 -12.40 25.84
CA ARG A 236 -1.48 -11.51 25.62
C ARG A 236 -1.18 -11.42 24.13
N HIS A 237 -0.97 -10.21 23.65
CA HIS A 237 -0.61 -9.91 22.27
C HIS A 237 0.69 -9.13 22.24
N ALA A 238 1.45 -9.31 21.15
CA ALA A 238 2.57 -8.48 20.78
C ALA A 238 2.29 -7.89 19.40
N VAL A 239 2.38 -6.56 19.29
CA VAL A 239 2.33 -5.84 18.01
C VAL A 239 3.76 -5.45 17.68
N VAL A 240 4.28 -5.95 16.57
CA VAL A 240 5.63 -5.64 16.08
C VAL A 240 5.49 -4.58 14.99
N MET A 241 6.28 -3.52 15.10
CA MET A 241 6.25 -2.40 14.17
C MET A 241 7.66 -2.10 13.68
N VAL A 242 7.80 -1.83 12.39
CA VAL A 242 9.03 -1.30 11.79
C VAL A 242 8.78 0.16 11.43
N VAL A 243 9.72 1.04 11.78
CA VAL A 243 9.67 2.47 11.43
C VAL A 243 10.85 2.80 10.54
N THR A 244 10.56 3.15 9.28
CA THR A 244 11.51 3.67 8.31
C THR A 244 11.50 5.19 8.33
N TRP A 245 12.37 5.77 9.15
CA TRP A 245 12.35 7.20 9.48
C TRP A 245 12.61 8.09 8.28
N MET A 246 13.44 7.65 7.34
CA MET A 246 13.71 8.42 6.12
C MET A 246 12.46 8.65 5.26
N HIS A 247 11.43 7.83 5.42
CA HIS A 247 10.17 7.98 4.70
C HIS A 247 9.21 8.98 5.35
N LEU A 248 9.34 9.27 6.66
CA LEU A 248 8.38 10.12 7.39
C LEU A 248 8.30 11.55 6.86
N GLY A 249 9.40 12.10 6.34
CA GLY A 249 9.46 13.48 5.83
C GLY A 249 9.23 13.61 4.33
N GLY A 250 8.84 12.54 3.64
CA GLY A 250 8.78 12.52 2.18
C GLY A 250 7.48 11.92 1.62
N GLU A 251 7.45 11.74 0.30
CA GLU A 251 6.29 11.20 -0.45
C GLU A 251 5.88 9.79 -0.01
N LYS A 252 6.78 9.07 0.67
CA LYS A 252 6.55 7.71 1.20
C LYS A 252 6.09 7.69 2.66
N GLN A 253 5.62 8.79 3.23
CA GLN A 253 5.23 8.86 4.65
C GLN A 253 4.24 7.75 5.07
N GLN A 254 3.34 7.33 4.18
CA GLN A 254 2.38 6.26 4.46
C GLN A 254 3.03 4.87 4.58
N GLN A 255 4.24 4.70 4.03
CA GLN A 255 5.06 3.49 4.10
C GLN A 255 6.12 3.59 5.21
N ALA A 256 6.13 4.66 5.99
CA ALA A 256 7.14 4.87 7.01
C ALA A 256 6.93 3.99 8.25
N VAL A 257 5.73 3.45 8.44
CA VAL A 257 5.40 2.56 9.55
C VAL A 257 4.72 1.32 8.99
N GLU A 258 5.29 0.15 9.29
CA GLU A 258 4.71 -1.14 8.95
C GLU A 258 4.40 -1.91 10.23
N VAL A 259 3.16 -2.43 10.36
CA VAL A 259 2.78 -3.34 11.43
C VAL A 259 2.94 -4.77 10.91
N LEU A 260 3.91 -5.50 11.45
CA LEU A 260 4.21 -6.86 11.01
C LEU A 260 3.24 -7.86 11.63
N GLN A 261 2.66 -8.71 10.78
CA GLN A 261 1.89 -9.86 11.21
C GLN A 261 2.82 -11.08 11.35
N PRO A 262 2.64 -11.90 12.40
CA PRO A 262 3.33 -13.17 12.46
C PRO A 262 2.76 -14.15 11.43
N ASN A 263 3.57 -15.08 10.93
CA ASN A 263 3.09 -16.23 10.17
C ASN A 263 2.37 -17.25 11.08
N THR A 264 1.98 -18.40 10.51
CA THR A 264 1.31 -19.49 11.25
C THR A 264 2.13 -20.05 12.42
N ASP A 265 3.46 -19.91 12.39
CA ASP A 265 4.38 -20.35 13.45
C ASP A 265 4.69 -19.25 14.49
N GLY A 266 4.06 -18.08 14.37
CA GLY A 266 4.32 -16.96 15.29
C GLY A 266 5.62 -16.19 14.99
N ARG A 267 6.19 -16.33 13.79
CA ARG A 267 7.44 -15.66 13.38
C ARG A 267 7.19 -14.41 12.54
N TYR A 268 8.09 -13.44 12.62
CA TYR A 268 7.94 -12.13 11.98
C TYR A 268 9.02 -11.88 10.93
N ALA A 269 8.64 -11.39 9.76
CA ALA A 269 9.56 -10.99 8.68
C ALA A 269 10.03 -9.54 8.86
N VAL A 270 10.99 -9.31 9.75
CA VAL A 270 11.45 -7.96 10.12
C VAL A 270 12.26 -7.32 9.00
N GLY A 271 11.82 -6.15 8.51
CA GLY A 271 12.54 -5.35 7.50
C GLY A 271 12.43 -5.84 6.06
N GLY A 272 12.11 -7.12 5.86
CA GLY A 272 11.92 -7.74 4.56
C GLY A 272 13.12 -7.55 3.62
N HIS A 273 12.86 -7.56 2.31
CA HIS A 273 13.88 -7.29 1.29
C HIS A 273 14.51 -5.89 1.36
N PRO A 274 13.80 -4.80 1.71
CA PRO A 274 14.39 -3.46 1.81
C PRO A 274 15.56 -3.31 2.78
N TRP A 275 15.67 -4.19 3.78
CA TRP A 275 16.76 -4.18 4.75
C TRP A 275 18.01 -4.94 4.29
N CYS A 276 17.98 -5.53 3.09
CA CYS A 276 19.13 -6.21 2.48
C CYS A 276 19.73 -7.29 3.40
N TRP A 277 18.89 -8.10 4.05
CA TRP A 277 19.36 -9.23 4.84
C TRP A 277 20.13 -10.23 3.98
N TYR A 278 21.27 -10.70 4.47
CA TYR A 278 22.05 -11.74 3.82
C TYR A 278 22.39 -12.85 4.81
N VAL A 279 22.54 -14.06 4.29
CA VAL A 279 22.94 -15.22 5.09
C VAL A 279 24.45 -15.20 5.29
N LEU A 280 24.89 -15.67 6.45
CA LEU A 280 26.27 -15.88 6.81
C LEU A 280 26.62 -17.37 6.74
N SER A 281 27.81 -17.68 6.24
CA SER A 281 28.44 -19.00 6.41
C SER A 281 28.85 -19.23 7.87
N ASP A 282 29.33 -20.44 8.18
CA ASP A 282 29.88 -20.78 9.50
C ASP A 282 31.08 -19.90 9.89
N ASP A 283 31.84 -19.39 8.91
CA ASP A 283 32.95 -18.46 9.09
C ASP A 283 32.50 -16.98 9.09
N LEU A 284 31.19 -16.74 9.18
CA LEU A 284 30.56 -15.41 9.14
C LEU A 284 30.84 -14.63 7.84
N THR A 285 31.07 -15.34 6.73
CA THR A 285 31.19 -14.70 5.40
C THR A 285 29.81 -14.55 4.74
N PRO A 286 29.49 -13.40 4.13
CA PRO A 286 28.21 -13.20 3.44
C PRO A 286 28.01 -14.16 2.26
N LEU A 287 26.81 -14.71 2.13
CA LEU A 287 26.37 -15.58 1.04
C LEU A 287 25.28 -14.89 0.23
N ILE A 288 25.67 -14.21 -0.85
CA ILE A 288 24.78 -13.44 -1.75
C ILE A 288 25.10 -13.81 -3.21
N PRO A 289 24.18 -14.45 -3.95
CA PRO A 289 22.89 -14.97 -3.49
C PRO A 289 23.07 -16.18 -2.56
N PHE A 290 22.08 -16.40 -1.72
CA PHE A 290 22.03 -17.56 -0.84
C PHE A 290 21.66 -18.82 -1.63
N ARG A 291 22.46 -19.88 -1.53
CA ARG A 291 22.20 -21.18 -2.15
C ARG A 291 22.47 -22.29 -1.15
N PRO A 292 21.44 -22.99 -0.65
CA PRO A 292 21.63 -24.13 0.22
C PRO A 292 22.48 -25.20 -0.41
N ASP A 293 23.57 -25.55 0.25
CA ASP A 293 24.23 -26.82 0.00
C ASP A 293 23.34 -27.96 0.52
N ALA A 294 23.49 -29.15 -0.05
CA ALA A 294 22.67 -30.33 0.27
C ALA A 294 22.74 -30.78 1.75
N GLY A 295 23.58 -30.15 2.58
CA GLY A 295 23.79 -30.48 3.98
C GLY A 295 23.06 -29.60 5.00
N TRP A 296 22.33 -28.56 4.59
CA TRP A 296 21.65 -27.71 5.58
C TRP A 296 20.39 -28.34 6.17
N PRO A 297 20.11 -28.11 7.47
CA PRO A 297 18.91 -28.62 8.11
C PRO A 297 17.68 -27.90 7.54
N VAL A 298 16.91 -28.65 6.75
CA VAL A 298 15.58 -28.22 6.30
C VAL A 298 14.61 -28.41 7.45
N VAL A 299 13.92 -27.34 7.82
CA VAL A 299 12.83 -27.37 8.81
C VAL A 299 11.53 -27.47 8.02
N SER A 300 10.84 -28.60 8.17
CA SER A 300 9.54 -28.89 7.56
C SER A 300 8.38 -28.38 8.39
#